data_AF-A0A5J4KRF0-F1
#
_entry.id   AF-A0A5J4KRF0-F1
#
_cell.length_a   1.000
_cell.length_b   1.000
_cell.length_c   1.000
_cell.angle_alpha   90.00
_cell.angle_beta   90.00
_cell.angle_gamma   90.00
#
_symmetry.space_group_name_H-M   'P 1'
#
loop_
_entity.id
_entity.type
_entity.pdbx_description
1 polymer ?
#
loop_
_entity_poly.entity_id
_entity_poly.type
_entity_poly.pdbx_seq_one_letter_code
_entity_poly.pdbx_strand_id
1 'polypeptide(L)'
;MTSTHKGFNGLGMGLGNLSRLSHAKTRSISAENFSGSKGQGGMATEGTGAFHARELGQGWKVSPSVKIAPHSTFTLAEITDAGAIQHIWLTTFPAHWRKLILRAYWDGEEHASIECPLGDFFANGWGNAAISIPCRLP
;
A
#
# COMPACT_ATOMS: atom_id res chain seq x y z
N MET A 1 14.98 14.42 36.19
CA MET A 1 15.00 13.97 34.78
C MET A 1 14.10 12.75 34.67
N THR A 2 12.84 12.94 34.34
CA THR A 2 11.88 11.84 34.19
C THR A 2 12.21 11.04 32.93
N SER A 3 12.68 9.82 33.13
CA SER A 3 12.75 8.78 32.10
C SER A 3 11.35 8.60 31.50
N THR A 4 11.12 9.20 30.32
CA THR A 4 9.98 8.83 29.48
C THR A 4 10.16 7.37 29.10
N HIS A 5 9.40 6.48 29.74
CA HIS A 5 9.19 5.13 29.24
C HIS A 5 8.75 5.26 27.78
N LYS A 6 9.64 4.96 26.83
CA LYS A 6 9.28 4.81 25.42
C LYS A 6 8.28 3.66 25.35
N GLY A 7 6.99 3.99 25.31
CA GLY A 7 5.92 3.04 25.06
C GLY A 7 6.17 2.31 23.74
N PHE A 8 5.49 1.18 23.54
CA PHE A 8 5.64 0.40 22.33
C PHE A 8 5.25 1.23 21.09
N ASN A 9 6.17 1.37 20.13
CA ASN A 9 5.97 2.22 18.95
C ASN A 9 5.13 1.55 17.83
N GLY A 10 4.70 0.30 18.02
CA GLY A 10 3.89 -0.42 17.04
C GLY A 10 4.69 -1.08 15.92
N LEU A 11 6.02 -1.13 16.02
CA LEU A 11 6.92 -1.80 15.08
C LEU A 11 7.56 -3.05 15.69
N GLY A 12 8.10 -3.93 14.85
CA GLY A 12 8.69 -5.19 15.31
C GLY A 12 7.64 -6.15 15.87
N MET A 13 6.45 -6.18 15.26
CA MET A 13 5.33 -7.02 15.66
C MET A 13 5.71 -8.51 15.64
N GLY A 14 5.47 -9.21 16.74
CA GLY A 14 5.70 -10.64 16.92
C GLY A 14 4.89 -11.19 18.10
N LEU A 15 4.94 -12.50 18.33
CA LEU A 15 4.11 -13.11 19.38
C LEU A 15 4.43 -12.56 20.79
N GLY A 16 5.69 -12.24 21.08
CA GLY A 16 6.12 -11.74 22.38
C GLY A 16 5.70 -10.31 22.72
N ASN A 17 5.18 -9.55 21.76
CA ASN A 17 4.72 -8.17 21.98
C ASN A 17 3.29 -7.91 21.49
N LEU A 18 2.54 -8.96 21.12
CA LEU A 18 1.16 -8.85 20.64
C LEU A 18 0.22 -8.17 21.64
N SER A 19 0.45 -8.37 22.95
CA SER A 19 -0.36 -7.75 24.02
C SER A 19 -0.03 -6.28 24.30
N ARG A 20 1.03 -5.73 23.67
CA ARG A 20 1.45 -4.35 23.93
C ARG A 20 0.57 -3.37 23.16
N LEU A 21 0.06 -2.38 23.89
CA LEU A 21 -0.65 -1.26 23.30
C LEU A 21 0.34 -0.24 22.74
N SER A 22 0.01 0.32 21.59
CA SER A 22 0.78 1.39 20.94
C SER A 22 -0.10 2.61 20.71
N HIS A 23 0.51 3.79 20.72
CA HIS A 23 -0.12 5.04 20.28
C HIS A 23 0.03 5.27 18.77
N ALA A 24 0.61 4.32 18.03
CA ALA A 24 0.71 4.37 16.58
C ALA A 24 -0.67 4.49 15.92
N LYS A 25 -0.75 5.28 14.85
CA LYS A 25 -1.97 5.49 14.08
C LYS A 25 -1.88 4.67 12.79
N THR A 26 -2.69 3.60 12.69
CA THR A 26 -2.76 2.80 11.46
C THR A 26 -3.58 3.52 10.38
N ARG A 27 -3.10 3.44 9.14
CA ARG A 27 -3.75 3.95 7.94
C ARG A 27 -3.68 2.90 6.85
N SER A 28 -4.60 2.95 5.89
CA SER A 28 -4.61 2.05 4.72
C SER A 28 -4.98 2.86 3.50
N ILE A 29 -4.02 3.02 2.59
CA ILE A 29 -4.19 3.68 1.30
C ILE A 29 -4.62 2.64 0.27
N SER A 30 -5.63 2.95 -0.52
CA SER A 30 -6.18 2.05 -1.54
C SER A 30 -6.74 2.84 -2.72
N ALA A 31 -7.12 2.14 -3.79
CA ALA A 31 -7.73 2.73 -5.01
C ALA A 31 -9.09 3.43 -4.77
N GLU A 32 -9.66 3.30 -3.57
CA GLU A 32 -10.89 3.96 -3.12
C GLU A 32 -10.62 4.98 -1.99
N ASN A 33 -9.40 5.00 -1.42
CA ASN A 33 -9.01 5.91 -0.35
C ASN A 33 -7.53 6.28 -0.49
N PHE A 34 -7.23 7.18 -1.44
CA PHE A 34 -5.85 7.63 -1.70
C PHE A 34 -5.22 8.38 -0.52
N SER A 35 -6.05 9.04 0.30
CA SER A 35 -5.57 9.74 1.50
C SER A 35 -5.23 8.81 2.67
N GLY A 36 -5.72 7.57 2.65
CA GLY A 36 -5.62 6.65 3.77
C GLY A 36 -6.39 7.06 5.03
N SER A 37 -7.21 8.11 4.96
CA SER A 37 -7.93 8.68 6.09
C SER A 37 -8.88 7.68 6.76
N LYS A 38 -9.04 7.81 8.08
CA LYS A 38 -9.88 6.91 8.88
C LYS A 38 -11.34 6.99 8.40
N GLY A 39 -11.95 5.82 8.17
CA GLY A 39 -13.36 5.71 7.78
C GLY A 39 -13.66 6.11 6.33
N GLN A 40 -12.63 6.32 5.49
CA GLN A 40 -12.81 6.67 4.08
C GLN A 40 -12.75 5.46 3.12
N GLY A 41 -12.56 4.24 3.62
CA GLY A 41 -12.71 3.03 2.80
C GLY A 41 -14.19 2.80 2.45
N GLY A 42 -14.49 2.37 1.22
CA GLY A 42 -15.86 2.15 0.75
C GLY A 42 -16.66 3.44 0.49
N MET A 43 -16.02 4.62 0.58
CA MET A 43 -16.70 5.91 0.41
C MET A 43 -16.72 6.40 -1.03
N ALA A 44 -15.98 5.77 -1.93
CA ALA A 44 -15.96 6.10 -3.35
C ALA A 44 -17.34 5.91 -3.99
N THR A 45 -17.80 6.89 -4.77
CA THR A 45 -19.05 6.82 -5.55
C THR A 45 -18.80 6.50 -7.02
N GLU A 46 -17.57 6.67 -7.47
CA GLU A 46 -17.12 6.42 -8.84
C GLU A 46 -15.88 5.53 -8.83
N GLY A 47 -15.63 4.82 -9.92
CA GLY A 47 -14.50 3.91 -10.05
C GLY A 47 -14.76 2.77 -11.00
N THR A 48 -13.78 1.87 -11.09
CA THR A 48 -13.81 0.73 -12.02
C THR A 48 -14.93 -0.28 -11.73
N GLY A 49 -15.48 -0.28 -10.51
CA GLY A 49 -16.59 -1.13 -10.08
C GLY A 49 -17.95 -0.42 -10.01
N ALA A 50 -18.04 0.87 -10.35
CA ALA A 50 -19.26 1.67 -10.16
C ALA A 50 -20.51 1.08 -10.82
N PHE A 51 -20.39 0.59 -12.06
CA PHE A 51 -21.51 -0.04 -12.75
C PHE A 51 -22.03 -1.29 -12.04
N HIS A 52 -21.14 -2.08 -11.41
CA HIS A 52 -21.51 -3.30 -10.70
C HIS A 52 -22.07 -3.01 -9.30
N ALA A 53 -21.66 -1.91 -8.68
CA ALA A 53 -22.10 -1.48 -7.36
C ALA A 53 -23.30 -0.51 -7.38
N ARG A 54 -23.86 -0.20 -8.56
CA ARG A 54 -24.90 0.83 -8.79
C ARG A 54 -26.15 0.72 -7.90
N GLU A 55 -26.49 -0.50 -7.47
CA GLU A 55 -27.68 -0.82 -6.66
C GLU A 55 -27.34 -1.10 -5.18
N LEU A 56 -26.07 -1.09 -4.80
CA LEU A 56 -25.63 -1.53 -3.46
C LEU A 56 -25.53 -0.38 -2.44
N GLY A 57 -25.49 0.88 -2.91
CA GLY A 57 -25.32 2.07 -2.07
C GLY A 57 -23.87 2.34 -1.64
N GLN A 58 -23.66 3.45 -0.93
CA GLN A 58 -22.34 3.86 -0.43
C GLN A 58 -21.91 2.98 0.76
N GLY A 59 -20.62 2.66 0.85
CA GLY A 59 -20.05 1.71 1.83
C GLY A 59 -19.51 0.42 1.18
N TRP A 60 -19.86 0.17 -0.08
CA TRP A 60 -19.29 -0.93 -0.88
C TRP A 60 -18.05 -0.50 -1.66
N LYS A 61 -17.27 -1.49 -2.09
CA LYS A 61 -16.01 -1.28 -2.82
C LYS A 61 -16.26 -0.89 -4.28
N VAL A 62 -16.55 0.39 -4.51
CA VAL A 62 -16.88 0.94 -5.84
C VAL A 62 -15.64 1.14 -6.72
N SER A 63 -14.47 1.43 -6.13
CA SER A 63 -13.21 1.63 -6.85
C SER A 63 -12.14 0.63 -6.40
N PRO A 64 -12.19 -0.63 -6.86
CA PRO A 64 -11.23 -1.66 -6.45
C PRO A 64 -9.85 -1.51 -7.09
N SER A 65 -9.73 -0.76 -8.19
CA SER A 65 -8.51 -0.68 -8.99
C SER A 65 -8.38 0.67 -9.69
N VAL A 66 -7.16 0.98 -10.11
CA VAL A 66 -6.85 2.17 -10.92
C VAL A 66 -6.52 1.77 -12.35
N LYS A 67 -6.84 2.63 -13.31
CA LYS A 67 -6.42 2.48 -14.71
C LYS A 67 -5.23 3.42 -14.95
N ILE A 68 -4.11 2.84 -15.36
CA ILE A 68 -2.89 3.59 -15.68
C ILE A 68 -2.75 3.60 -17.19
N ALA A 69 -2.64 4.79 -17.78
CA ALA A 69 -2.47 4.94 -19.22
C ALA A 69 -1.04 4.53 -19.66
N PRO A 70 -0.84 4.10 -20.92
CA PRO A 70 0.49 3.84 -21.44
C PRO A 70 1.42 5.05 -21.24
N HIS A 71 2.68 4.79 -20.86
CA HIS A 71 3.71 5.82 -20.65
C HIS A 71 3.35 6.91 -19.63
N SER A 72 2.42 6.64 -18.72
CA SER A 72 2.04 7.55 -17.64
C SER A 72 2.59 7.10 -16.29
N THR A 73 2.72 8.05 -15.37
CA THR A 73 3.04 7.79 -13.96
C THR A 73 1.78 8.00 -13.13
N PHE A 74 1.55 7.11 -12.18
CA PHE A 74 0.44 7.20 -11.23
C PHE A 74 0.99 7.15 -9.81
N THR A 75 0.69 8.17 -9.01
CA THR A 75 1.06 8.21 -7.59
C THR A 75 0.14 7.28 -6.80
N LEU A 76 0.67 6.15 -6.33
CA LEU A 76 -0.09 5.17 -5.53
C LEU A 76 -0.38 5.68 -4.12
N ALA A 77 0.57 6.37 -3.50
CA ALA A 77 0.50 6.91 -2.16
C ALA A 77 1.41 8.12 -2.03
N GLU A 78 0.94 9.13 -1.33
CA GLU A 78 1.70 10.32 -0.90
C GLU A 78 1.53 10.43 0.61
N ILE A 79 2.63 10.33 1.36
CA ILE A 79 2.60 10.28 2.83
C ILE A 79 3.54 11.35 3.36
N THR A 80 2.99 12.35 4.03
CA THR A 80 3.75 13.52 4.54
C THR A 80 4.26 13.36 5.96
N ASP A 81 3.70 12.41 6.72
CA ASP A 81 4.02 12.19 8.13
C ASP A 81 5.00 11.03 8.31
N ALA A 82 5.79 11.07 9.39
CA ALA A 82 6.65 9.96 9.78
C ALA A 82 5.84 8.68 10.05
N GLY A 83 6.29 7.57 9.49
CA GLY A 83 5.62 6.27 9.63
C GLY A 83 6.45 5.12 9.08
N ALA A 84 5.85 3.94 9.05
CA ALA A 84 6.44 2.76 8.44
C ALA A 84 5.40 2.02 7.61
N ILE A 85 5.76 1.67 6.38
CA ILE A 85 4.94 0.80 5.54
C ILE A 85 5.15 -0.64 6.00
N GLN A 86 4.10 -1.23 6.59
CA GLN A 86 4.17 -2.60 7.12
C GLN A 86 3.63 -3.66 6.17
N HIS A 87 2.79 -3.27 5.20
CA HIS A 87 2.14 -4.21 4.29
C HIS A 87 1.80 -3.52 2.97
N ILE A 88 2.23 -4.12 1.87
CA ILE A 88 1.87 -3.74 0.50
C ILE A 88 1.22 -4.94 -0.15
N TRP A 89 0.01 -4.77 -0.68
CA TRP A 89 -0.68 -5.76 -1.48
C TRP A 89 -1.16 -5.12 -2.77
N LEU A 90 -0.82 -5.74 -3.91
CA LEU A 90 -1.21 -5.27 -5.23
C LEU A 90 -1.35 -6.46 -6.16
N THR A 91 -2.30 -6.38 -7.10
CA THR A 91 -2.46 -7.36 -8.17
C THR A 91 -2.58 -6.67 -9.52
N THR A 92 -2.09 -7.34 -10.57
CA THR A 92 -2.20 -6.92 -11.96
C THR A 92 -2.16 -8.17 -12.85
N PHE A 93 -2.57 -8.03 -14.12
CA PHE A 93 -2.38 -9.08 -15.10
C PHE A 93 -0.89 -9.44 -15.26
N PRO A 94 -0.54 -10.73 -15.40
CA PRO A 94 0.86 -11.18 -15.53
C PRO A 94 1.64 -10.50 -16.66
N ALA A 95 0.96 -10.17 -17.76
CA ALA A 95 1.55 -9.45 -18.89
C ALA A 95 2.12 -8.06 -18.54
N HIS A 96 1.77 -7.51 -17.36
CA HIS A 96 2.22 -6.20 -16.90
C HIS A 96 3.38 -6.26 -15.89
N TRP A 97 3.78 -7.43 -15.40
CA TRP A 97 4.78 -7.56 -14.33
C TRP A 97 6.12 -6.89 -14.63
N ARG A 98 6.57 -6.94 -15.89
CA ARG A 98 7.78 -6.25 -16.35
C ARG A 98 7.53 -4.94 -17.11
N LYS A 99 6.28 -4.50 -17.20
CA LYS A 99 5.88 -3.26 -17.90
C LYS A 99 5.52 -2.13 -16.94
N LEU A 100 5.16 -2.48 -15.71
CA LEU A 100 4.93 -1.53 -14.62
C LEU A 100 6.20 -1.42 -13.78
N ILE A 101 6.68 -0.19 -13.60
CA ILE A 101 7.83 0.11 -12.74
C ILE A 101 7.30 0.68 -11.42
N LEU A 102 7.67 0.05 -10.31
CA LEU A 102 7.40 0.57 -8.97
C LEU A 102 8.54 1.51 -8.58
N ARG A 103 8.18 2.73 -8.16
CA ARG A 103 9.11 3.71 -7.60
C ARG A 103 8.69 4.09 -6.19
N ALA A 104 9.63 4.11 -5.26
CA ALA A 104 9.44 4.66 -3.92
C ALA A 104 10.54 5.67 -3.60
N TYR A 105 10.13 6.78 -3.01
CA TYR A 105 10.96 7.90 -2.63
C TYR A 105 10.77 8.14 -1.14
N TRP A 106 11.85 8.34 -0.40
CA TRP A 106 11.81 8.64 1.03
C TRP A 106 12.33 10.05 1.32
N ASP A 107 11.73 10.71 2.31
CA ASP A 107 12.21 11.99 2.86
C ASP A 107 12.47 13.10 1.81
N GLY A 108 11.72 13.11 0.70
CA GLY A 108 11.82 14.11 -0.35
C GLY A 108 13.04 13.97 -1.26
N GLU A 109 13.67 12.79 -1.31
CA GLU A 109 14.80 12.53 -2.21
C GLU A 109 14.44 12.67 -3.70
N GLU A 110 15.38 13.16 -4.50
CA GLU A 110 15.19 13.30 -5.96
C GLU A 110 15.29 11.95 -6.69
N HIS A 111 16.06 11.01 -6.15
CA HIS A 111 16.31 9.70 -6.74
C HIS A 111 15.55 8.62 -5.98
N ALA A 112 14.80 7.78 -6.69
CA ALA A 112 14.04 6.71 -6.04
C ALA A 112 14.96 5.69 -5.36
N SER A 113 14.80 5.50 -4.05
CA SER A 113 15.47 4.42 -3.31
C SER A 113 15.04 3.01 -3.76
N ILE A 114 13.81 2.87 -4.28
CA ILE A 114 13.33 1.63 -4.89
C ILE A 114 12.91 1.97 -6.31
N GLU A 115 13.55 1.37 -7.31
CA GLU A 115 13.13 1.42 -8.71
C GLU A 115 13.31 0.06 -9.36
N CYS A 116 12.21 -0.67 -9.56
CA CYS A 116 12.27 -1.99 -10.21
C CYS A 116 10.92 -2.34 -10.86
N PRO A 117 10.90 -3.32 -11.78
CA PRO A 117 9.65 -3.86 -12.29
C PRO A 117 8.78 -4.42 -11.15
N LEU A 118 7.48 -4.17 -11.21
CA LEU A 118 6.53 -4.55 -10.17
C LEU A 118 6.58 -6.06 -9.87
N GLY A 119 6.69 -6.89 -10.91
CA GLY A 119 6.83 -8.33 -10.72
C GLY A 119 8.09 -8.71 -9.96
N ASP A 120 9.21 -8.09 -10.32
CA ASP A 120 10.53 -8.37 -9.72
C ASP A 120 10.54 -7.98 -8.23
N PHE A 121 9.90 -6.87 -7.86
CA PHE A 121 9.72 -6.46 -6.45
C PHE A 121 9.04 -7.56 -5.60
N PHE A 122 8.04 -8.23 -6.17
CA PHE A 122 7.31 -9.32 -5.52
C PHE A 122 7.90 -10.71 -5.84
N ALA A 123 9.15 -10.80 -6.29
CA ALA A 123 9.82 -12.05 -6.65
C ALA A 123 9.10 -12.89 -7.76
N ASN A 124 8.32 -12.24 -8.61
CA ASN A 124 7.62 -12.82 -9.77
C ASN A 124 8.37 -12.55 -11.10
N GLY A 125 9.71 -12.59 -11.07
CA GLY A 125 10.52 -12.08 -12.16
C GLY A 125 10.46 -12.87 -13.46
N TRP A 126 9.96 -14.12 -13.47
CA TRP A 126 9.98 -15.01 -14.64
C TRP A 126 8.61 -15.19 -15.30
N GLY A 127 7.62 -14.35 -14.98
CA GLY A 127 6.28 -14.48 -15.58
C GLY A 127 5.44 -15.63 -15.02
N ASN A 128 5.93 -16.33 -13.98
CA ASN A 128 5.19 -17.32 -13.20
C ASN A 128 4.92 -16.82 -11.79
N ALA A 129 3.74 -17.13 -11.25
CA ALA A 129 3.36 -16.78 -9.89
C ALA A 129 4.25 -17.52 -8.89
N ALA A 130 5.12 -16.79 -8.19
CA ALA A 130 5.80 -17.30 -7.02
C ALA A 130 4.91 -17.03 -5.79
N ILE A 131 4.70 -18.04 -4.94
CA ILE A 131 4.12 -17.81 -3.61
C ILE A 131 5.21 -17.16 -2.76
N SER A 132 5.21 -15.83 -2.68
CA SER A 132 6.15 -15.09 -1.84
C SER A 132 5.60 -14.95 -0.41
N ILE A 133 6.24 -15.62 0.54
CA ILE A 133 6.23 -15.26 1.98
C ILE A 133 6.84 -13.84 2.10
N PRO A 134 6.44 -12.98 3.06
CA PRO A 134 6.81 -11.56 3.06
C PRO A 134 8.31 -11.36 2.83
N CYS A 135 8.65 -10.61 1.77
CA CYS A 135 10.01 -10.14 1.55
C CYS A 135 10.32 -9.13 2.66
N ARG A 136 10.97 -9.60 3.73
CA ARG A 136 11.54 -8.74 4.76
C ARG A 136 12.84 -8.20 4.17
N LEU A 137 12.80 -6.97 3.64
CA LEU A 137 14.02 -6.24 3.32
C LEU A 137 14.87 -6.13 4.61
N PRO A 138 16.19 -6.33 4.53
CA PRO A 138 17.09 -6.32 5.68
C PRO A 138 17.08 -4.99 6.44
#